data_AF-A0A2V8ZRD4-F1
#
_entry.id   AF-A0A2V8ZRD4-F1
#
_cell.length_a   1.000
_cell.length_b   1.000
_cell.length_c   1.000
_cell.angle_alpha   90.00
_cell.angle_beta   90.00
_cell.angle_gamma   90.00
#
_symmetry.space_group_name_H-M   'P 1'
#
loop_
_entity.id
_entity.type
_entity.pdbx_description
1 polymer ?
#
loop_
_entity_poly.entity_id
_entity_poly.type
_entity_poly.pdbx_seq_one_letter_code
_entity_poly.pdbx_strand_id
1 'polypeptide(L)'
;MTTSDPESLSLLEKNTLRFLCSVLIKGGTRGEICRLLDPSVFQDPLRRVVFEEIRELGAIDSRRLRELLPARVTNRGFPDFDLQAFLAPHEVTEQEIDQLFESALQLLDMSHPGEEELTD
;
A
#
# COMPACT_ATOMS: atom_id res chain seq x y z
N MET A 1 -15.28 -10.32 19.63
CA MET A 1 -14.60 -11.41 18.90
C MET A 1 -14.64 -11.03 17.43
N THR A 2 -13.75 -10.15 16.99
CA THR A 2 -13.55 -9.84 15.57
C THR A 2 -12.57 -10.86 15.05
N THR A 3 -13.06 -11.83 14.30
CA THR A 3 -12.26 -12.79 13.55
C THR A 3 -11.45 -12.01 12.53
N SER A 4 -10.20 -11.67 12.87
CA SER A 4 -9.21 -11.22 11.91
C SER A 4 -8.87 -12.39 11.01
N ASP A 5 -9.65 -12.58 9.95
CA ASP A 5 -9.34 -13.55 8.91
C ASP A 5 -7.98 -13.15 8.28
N PRO A 6 -6.95 -14.00 8.36
CA PRO A 6 -5.63 -13.69 7.79
C PRO A 6 -5.69 -13.50 6.27
N GLU A 7 -6.69 -14.09 5.61
CA GLU A 7 -6.98 -13.88 4.19
C GLU A 7 -7.46 -12.46 3.90
N SER A 8 -8.23 -11.85 4.80
CA SER A 8 -8.72 -10.46 4.67
C SER A 8 -7.59 -9.44 4.84
N LEU A 9 -6.70 -9.63 5.81
CA LEU A 9 -5.51 -8.78 5.99
C LEU A 9 -4.59 -8.81 4.76
N SER A 10 -4.34 -10.01 4.22
CA SER A 10 -3.52 -10.19 3.03
C SER A 10 -4.09 -9.45 1.81
N LEU A 11 -5.43 -9.44 1.68
CA LEU A 11 -6.12 -8.70 0.64
C LEU A 11 -6.03 -7.18 0.87
N LEU A 12 -6.19 -6.71 2.11
CA LEU A 12 -6.07 -5.29 2.46
C LEU A 12 -4.67 -4.73 2.17
N GLU A 13 -3.61 -5.47 2.53
CA GLU A 13 -2.23 -5.10 2.23
C GLU A 13 -2.01 -4.95 0.72
N LYS A 14 -2.45 -5.94 -0.07
CA LYS A 14 -2.33 -5.92 -1.53
C LYS A 14 -3.12 -4.76 -2.13
N ASN A 15 -4.36 -4.57 -1.71
CA ASN A 15 -5.22 -3.50 -2.21
C ASN A 15 -4.64 -2.12 -1.86
N THR A 16 -4.11 -1.95 -0.66
CA THR A 16 -3.44 -0.70 -0.25
C THR A 16 -2.22 -0.41 -1.12
N LEU A 17 -1.38 -1.42 -1.41
CA LEU A 17 -0.23 -1.24 -2.29
C LEU A 17 -0.64 -0.96 -3.75
N ARG A 18 -1.74 -1.58 -4.21
CA ARG A 18 -2.35 -1.30 -5.52
C ARG A 18 -2.86 0.14 -5.58
N PHE A 19 -3.52 0.60 -4.53
CA PHE A 19 -3.99 1.98 -4.37
C PHE A 19 -2.81 2.95 -4.49
N LEU A 20 -1.76 2.76 -3.69
CA LEU A 20 -0.58 3.63 -3.69
C LEU A 20 0.16 3.62 -5.04
N CYS A 21 0.16 2.50 -5.75
CA CYS A 21 0.72 2.42 -7.10
C CYS A 21 -0.20 2.99 -8.18
N SER A 22 -1.45 3.38 -7.87
CA SER A 22 -2.41 3.84 -8.87
C SER A 22 -1.98 5.15 -9.54
N VAL A 23 -2.23 5.25 -10.85
CA VAL A 23 -2.01 6.49 -11.62
C VAL A 23 -3.05 7.57 -11.30
N LEU A 24 -4.16 7.19 -10.66
CA LEU A 24 -5.23 8.10 -10.25
C LEU A 24 -4.84 8.94 -9.03
N ILE A 25 -3.86 8.49 -8.25
CA ILE A 25 -3.40 9.21 -7.06
C ILE A 25 -2.20 10.10 -7.40
N LYS A 26 -2.28 11.36 -6.98
CA LYS A 26 -1.17 12.31 -7.06
C LYS A 26 -0.09 11.96 -6.04
N GLY A 27 1.19 12.17 -6.40
CA GLY A 27 2.32 11.92 -5.49
C GLY A 27 2.17 12.59 -4.12
N GLY A 28 1.60 13.80 -4.05
CA GLY A 28 1.31 14.50 -2.78
C GLY A 28 0.45 13.65 -1.82
N THR A 29 -0.74 13.25 -2.26
CA THR A 29 -1.66 12.42 -1.47
C THR A 29 -1.05 11.07 -1.12
N ARG A 30 -0.35 10.42 -2.06
CA ARG A 30 0.34 9.16 -1.80
C ARG A 30 1.37 9.30 -0.68
N GLY A 31 2.16 10.36 -0.71
CA GLY A 31 3.16 10.65 0.30
C GLY A 31 2.56 10.87 1.69
N GLU A 32 1.41 11.53 1.78
CA GLU A 32 0.67 11.70 3.05
C GLU A 32 0.19 10.36 3.60
N ILE A 33 -0.44 9.53 2.77
CA ILE A 33 -0.92 8.19 3.19
C ILE A 33 0.26 7.32 3.63
N CYS A 34 1.38 7.35 2.90
CA CYS A 34 2.59 6.61 3.29
C CYS A 34 3.22 7.12 4.59
N ARG A 35 2.97 8.37 5.00
CA ARG A 35 3.43 8.89 6.29
C ARG A 35 2.53 8.44 7.44
N LEU A 36 1.23 8.32 7.19
CA LEU A 36 0.25 7.89 8.18
C LEU A 36 0.27 6.37 8.37
N LEU A 37 0.51 5.59 7.32
CA LEU A 37 0.50 4.13 7.40
C LEU A 37 1.78 3.58 8.04
N ASP A 38 1.63 2.71 9.04
CA ASP A 38 2.76 2.10 9.75
C ASP A 38 3.25 0.84 8.99
N PRO A 39 4.54 0.72 8.61
CA PRO A 39 5.07 -0.47 7.95
C PRO A 39 4.88 -1.79 8.72
N SER A 40 4.70 -1.73 10.05
CA SER A 40 4.53 -2.89 10.91
C SER A 40 3.21 -3.64 10.67
N VAL A 41 2.19 -2.97 10.13
CA VAL A 41 0.90 -3.61 9.80
C VAL A 41 1.01 -4.62 8.66
N PHE A 42 2.02 -4.48 7.81
CA PHE A 42 2.31 -5.44 6.75
C PHE A 42 2.97 -6.68 7.36
N GLN A 43 2.27 -7.81 7.39
CA GLN A 43 2.79 -9.08 7.89
C GLN A 43 3.70 -9.76 6.87
N ASP A 44 3.40 -9.58 5.59
CA ASP A 44 4.20 -10.11 4.49
C ASP A 44 5.47 -9.26 4.29
N PRO A 45 6.68 -9.83 4.44
CA PRO A 45 7.93 -9.07 4.35
C PRO A 45 8.17 -8.50 2.96
N LEU A 46 7.70 -9.15 1.89
CA LEU A 46 7.79 -8.58 0.54
C LEU A 46 6.91 -7.32 0.45
N ARG A 47 5.68 -7.37 0.97
CA ARG A 47 4.74 -6.25 0.93
C ARG A 47 5.21 -5.07 1.77
N ARG A 48 5.79 -5.35 2.94
CA ARG A 48 6.43 -4.33 3.77
C ARG A 48 7.55 -3.63 3.02
N VAL A 49 8.46 -4.37 2.37
CA VAL A 49 9.54 -3.77 1.59
C VAL A 49 8.98 -2.96 0.42
N VAL A 50 7.99 -3.48 -0.31
CA VAL A 50 7.32 -2.72 -1.38
C VAL A 50 6.73 -1.41 -0.84
N PHE A 51 6.06 -1.43 0.32
CA PHE A 51 5.53 -0.23 0.96
C PHE A 51 6.63 0.78 1.30
N GLU A 52 7.72 0.33 1.94
CA GLU A 52 8.85 1.18 2.30
C GLU A 52 9.45 1.86 1.06
N GLU A 53 9.63 1.10 -0.03
CA GLU A 53 10.14 1.64 -1.29
C GLU A 53 9.16 2.63 -1.94
N ILE A 54 7.84 2.39 -1.85
CA ILE A 54 6.81 3.34 -2.30
C ILE A 54 6.85 4.62 -1.46
N ARG A 55 7.00 4.50 -0.14
CA ARG A 55 7.07 5.63 0.80
C ARG A 55 8.27 6.52 0.49
N GLU A 56 9.43 5.93 0.27
CA GLU A 56 10.65 6.65 -0.15
C GLU A 56 10.45 7.38 -1.48
N LEU A 57 9.69 6.78 -2.40
CA LEU A 57 9.33 7.34 -3.70
C LEU A 57 8.00 8.12 -3.66
N GLY A 58 7.46 8.43 -2.48
CA GLY A 58 6.09 8.96 -2.31
C GLY A 58 5.82 10.24 -3.11
N ALA A 59 6.84 11.07 -3.32
CA ALA A 59 6.72 12.37 -3.98
C ALA A 59 6.74 12.34 -5.51
N ILE A 60 7.11 11.23 -6.16
CA ILE A 60 7.26 11.19 -7.63
C ILE A 60 5.96 10.84 -8.35
N ASP A 61 5.91 10.95 -9.68
CA ASP A 61 4.74 10.51 -10.43
C ASP A 61 4.58 8.98 -10.42
N SER A 62 3.34 8.49 -10.39
CA SER A 62 3.03 7.05 -10.32
C SER A 62 3.63 6.25 -11.48
N ARG A 63 3.79 6.86 -12.67
CA ARG A 63 4.50 6.21 -13.79
C ARG A 63 5.97 5.95 -13.43
N ARG A 64 6.65 6.94 -12.89
CA ARG A 64 8.07 6.83 -12.52
C ARG A 64 8.27 5.90 -11.31
N LEU A 65 7.33 5.92 -10.37
CA LEU A 65 7.27 4.95 -9.27
C LEU A 65 7.25 3.52 -9.81
N ARG A 66 6.31 3.19 -10.71
CA ARG A 66 6.18 1.84 -11.28
C ARG A 66 7.42 1.39 -12.07
N GLU A 67 8.15 2.31 -12.68
CA GLU A 67 9.42 2.01 -13.36
C GLU A 67 10.57 1.69 -12.39
N LEU A 68 10.66 2.39 -11.26
CA LEU A 68 11.77 2.28 -10.32
C LEU A 68 11.55 1.20 -9.23
N LEU A 69 10.29 0.97 -8.86
CA LEU A 69 9.91 0.09 -7.77
C LEU A 69 10.44 -1.35 -7.94
N PRO A 70 10.35 -2.00 -9.11
CA PRO A 70 10.86 -3.36 -9.28
C PRO A 70 12.35 -3.47 -8.98
N ALA A 71 13.15 -2.57 -9.57
CA ALA A 71 14.60 -2.56 -9.36
C ALA A 71 14.97 -2.35 -7.88
N ARG A 72 14.23 -1.49 -7.17
CA ARG A 72 14.47 -1.24 -5.75
C ARG A 72 14.13 -2.45 -4.88
N VAL A 73 12.98 -3.08 -5.10
CA VAL A 73 12.55 -4.28 -4.38
C VAL A 73 13.51 -5.45 -4.65
N THR A 74 13.98 -5.61 -5.89
CA THR A 74 15.03 -6.58 -6.24
C THR A 74 16.34 -6.31 -5.49
N ASN A 75 16.79 -5.06 -5.41
CA ASN A 75 18.00 -4.70 -4.66
C ASN A 75 17.88 -4.97 -3.14
N ARG A 76 16.66 -5.07 -2.61
CA ARG A 76 16.39 -5.42 -1.21
C ARG A 76 16.37 -6.92 -0.93
N GLY A 77 16.56 -7.77 -1.95
CA GLY A 77 16.62 -9.23 -1.80
C GLY A 77 15.43 -9.99 -2.39
N PHE A 78 14.58 -9.35 -3.20
CA PHE A 78 13.45 -9.99 -3.88
C PHE A 78 13.65 -10.00 -5.40
N PRO A 79 14.54 -10.86 -5.94
CA PRO A 79 14.89 -10.87 -7.36
C PRO A 79 13.73 -11.28 -8.27
N ASP A 80 12.78 -12.05 -7.76
CA ASP A 80 11.61 -12.53 -8.51
C ASP A 80 10.39 -11.60 -8.40
N PHE A 81 10.58 -10.37 -7.91
CA PHE A 81 9.48 -9.43 -7.76
C PHE A 81 8.99 -8.91 -9.12
N ASP A 82 7.78 -9.33 -9.50
CA ASP A 82 7.07 -8.80 -10.65
C ASP A 82 5.96 -7.84 -10.20
N LEU A 83 6.16 -6.55 -10.46
CA LEU A 83 5.18 -5.52 -10.16
C LEU A 83 3.87 -5.71 -10.92
N GLN A 84 3.92 -6.24 -12.15
CA GLN A 84 2.70 -6.47 -12.94
C GLN A 84 1.85 -7.56 -12.28
N ALA A 85 2.43 -8.72 -12.00
CA ALA A 85 1.76 -9.77 -11.23
C ALA A 85 1.28 -9.28 -9.86
N PHE A 86 2.05 -8.42 -9.19
CA PHE A 86 1.72 -7.88 -7.87
C PHE A 86 0.53 -6.92 -7.90
N LEU A 87 0.42 -6.09 -8.94
CA LEU A 87 -0.67 -5.12 -9.10
C LEU A 87 -1.91 -5.69 -9.77
N ALA A 88 -1.86 -6.95 -10.24
CA ALA A 88 -2.97 -7.57 -10.94
C ALA A 88 -4.23 -7.69 -10.06
N PRO A 89 -5.44 -7.48 -10.62
CA PRO A 89 -5.72 -7.06 -12.00
C PRO A 89 -5.29 -5.60 -12.29
N HIS A 90 -4.75 -5.37 -13.49
CA HIS A 90 -4.09 -4.11 -13.87
C HIS A 90 -5.06 -2.98 -14.18
N GLU A 91 -6.26 -3.36 -14.63
CA GLU A 91 -7.36 -2.45 -14.93
C GLU A 91 -8.13 -2.22 -13.64
N VAL A 92 -7.67 -1.25 -12.86
CA VAL A 92 -8.46 -0.72 -11.75
C VAL A 92 -9.48 0.23 -12.38
N THR A 93 -10.74 -0.19 -12.42
CA THR A 93 -11.85 0.68 -12.79
C THR A 93 -12.07 1.76 -11.72
N GLU A 94 -12.77 2.84 -12.05
CA GLU A 94 -13.13 3.87 -11.05
C GLU A 94 -13.93 3.28 -9.88
N GLN A 95 -14.71 2.22 -10.09
CA GLN A 95 -15.39 1.53 -8.98
C GLN A 95 -14.42 0.76 -8.08
N GLU A 96 -13.30 0.28 -8.63
CA GLU A 96 -12.30 -0.42 -7.84
C GLU A 96 -11.39 0.55 -7.07
N ILE A 97 -11.12 1.77 -7.58
CA ILE A 97 -10.27 2.71 -6.84
C ILE A 97 -10.89 3.09 -5.49
N ASP A 98 -12.22 3.20 -5.42
CA ASP A 98 -12.94 3.44 -4.18
C ASP A 98 -12.77 2.27 -3.19
N GLN A 99 -12.89 1.02 -3.65
CA GLN A 99 -12.65 -0.17 -2.81
C GLN A 99 -11.19 -0.28 -2.36
N LEU A 100 -10.25 0.09 -3.22
CA LEU A 100 -8.84 0.14 -2.90
C LEU A 100 -8.54 1.24 -1.87
N PHE A 101 -9.23 2.38 -1.95
CA PHE A 101 -9.13 3.45 -0.97
C PHE A 101 -9.70 3.03 0.39
N GLU A 102 -10.89 2.41 0.42
CA GLU A 102 -11.47 1.85 1.65
C GLU A 102 -10.53 0.83 2.30
N SER A 103 -9.87 -0.01 1.49
CA SER A 103 -8.86 -0.96 2.00
C SER A 103 -7.68 -0.25 2.66
N ALA A 104 -7.20 0.85 2.06
CA ALA A 104 -6.13 1.67 2.61
C ALA A 104 -6.53 2.36 3.92
N LEU A 105 -7.78 2.83 4.03
CA LEU A 105 -8.32 3.42 5.26
C LEU A 105 -8.39 2.37 6.38
N GLN A 106 -8.91 1.17 6.11
CA GLN A 106 -8.95 0.10 7.10
C GLN A 106 -7.55 -0.30 7.58
N LEU A 107 -6.56 -0.31 6.68
CA LEU A 107 -5.17 -0.59 7.06
C LEU A 107 -4.53 0.54 7.86
N LEU A 108 -4.95 1.78 7.62
CA LEU A 108 -4.55 2.95 8.39
C LEU A 108 -5.16 2.94 9.79
N ASP A 109 -6.43 2.59 9.94
CA ASP A 109 -7.09 2.41 11.25
C ASP A 109 -6.37 1.32 12.07
N MET A 110 -5.93 0.24 11.42
CA MET A 110 -5.12 -0.80 12.06
C MET A 110 -3.70 -0.33 12.42
N SER A 111 -3.16 0.69 11.75
CA SER A 111 -1.88 1.31 12.09
C SER A 111 -1.97 2.19 13.33
N HIS A 112 -3.15 2.75 13.62
CA HIS A 112 -3.42 3.62 14.76
C HIS A 112 -4.54 3.07 15.64
N PRO A 113 -4.36 1.93 16.33
CA PRO A 113 -5.42 1.30 17.13
C PRO A 113 -5.84 2.08 18.39
N GLY A 114 -5.52 3.38 18.49
CA GLY A 114 -5.69 4.18 19.71
C GLY A 114 -5.81 5.70 19.53
N GLU A 115 -6.04 6.24 18.33
CA GLU A 115 -6.29 7.70 18.17
C GLU A 115 -7.77 8.10 18.41
N GLU A 116 -8.62 7.19 18.90
CA GLU A 116 -10.01 7.49 19.32
C GLU A 116 -10.16 7.93 20.80
N GLU A 117 -9.08 8.29 21.50
CA GLU A 117 -9.18 8.79 22.87
C GLU A 117 -8.19 9.93 23.11
N LEU A 118 -8.56 11.16 22.75
CA LEU A 118 -8.03 12.42 23.31
C LEU A 118 -8.86 13.61 22.79
N THR A 119 -10.14 13.64 23.14
CA THR A 119 -10.85 14.91 23.34
C THR A 119 -11.04 15.07 24.84
N ASP A 120 -10.20 15.91 25.46
CA ASP A 120 -10.49 16.58 26.73
C ASP A 120 -10.72 18.07 26.44
#